data_AF-A0A0G0PYN8-F1
#
_entry.id   AF-A0A0G0PYN8-F1
#
_cell.length_a   1.000
_cell.length_b   1.000
_cell.length_c   1.000
_cell.angle_alpha   90.00
_cell.angle_beta   90.00
_cell.angle_gamma   90.00
#
_symmetry.space_group_name_H-M   'P 1'
#
loop_
_entity.id
_entity.type
_entity.pdbx_description
1 polymer ?
#
loop_
_entity_poly.entity_id
_entity_poly.type
_entity_poly.pdbx_seq_one_letter_code
_entity_poly.pdbx_strand_id
1 'polypeptide(L)'
;MGKIFTVDEGGLPLIPEGEYKAVFTKYEEKKALAYGDALRIDFEIKEGDFNGTVLNTLVSERLSPKSRFGKLVSALTGQPLKAKDGVDLDELLGKPCSIVVGTTEGKAGYGDFSTIVEFKELSEE
;
A
#
# COMPACT_ATOMS: atom_id res chain seq x y z
N MET A 1 23.26 14.66 15.04
CA MET A 1 23.78 13.29 14.84
C MET A 1 23.44 12.91 13.42
N GLY A 2 24.45 12.73 12.56
CA GLY A 2 24.26 12.62 11.10
C GLY A 2 23.58 11.31 10.68
N LYS A 3 22.65 11.38 9.73
CA LYS A 3 22.14 10.18 9.05
C LYS A 3 23.15 9.80 7.96
N ILE A 4 23.76 8.64 8.15
CA ILE A 4 24.62 7.97 7.19
C ILE A 4 23.70 7.33 6.14
N PHE A 5 23.89 7.69 4.88
CA PHE A 5 23.21 7.06 3.76
C PHE A 5 24.17 6.04 3.14
N THR A 6 23.79 4.76 3.16
CA THR A 6 24.58 3.67 2.61
C THR A 6 23.96 3.19 1.29
N VAL A 7 24.83 2.72 0.40
CA VAL A 7 24.67 2.54 -1.05
C VAL A 7 23.53 1.59 -1.45
N ASP A 8 22.91 1.98 -2.58
CA ASP A 8 21.88 1.34 -3.41
C ASP A 8 22.25 -0.09 -3.84
N GLU A 9 21.41 -1.06 -3.44
CA GLU A 9 21.25 -2.36 -4.10
C GLU A 9 19.74 -2.58 -4.30
N GLY A 10 19.07 -1.69 -5.04
CA GLY A 10 17.74 -1.90 -5.65
C GLY A 10 16.56 -2.36 -4.77
N GLY A 11 16.68 -2.35 -3.45
CA GLY A 11 15.66 -2.76 -2.49
C GLY A 11 15.15 -1.58 -1.67
N LEU A 12 13.83 -1.47 -1.50
CA LEU A 12 13.24 -0.52 -0.55
C LEU A 12 13.82 -0.80 0.85
N PRO A 13 14.15 0.24 1.64
CA PRO A 13 14.61 0.04 3.02
C PRO A 13 13.56 -0.75 3.81
N LEU A 14 14.01 -1.63 4.71
CA LEU A 14 13.10 -2.35 5.60
C LEU A 14 12.42 -1.34 6.53
N ILE A 15 11.16 -1.04 6.24
CA ILE A 15 10.29 -0.22 7.06
C ILE A 15 9.79 -1.10 8.21
N PRO A 16 9.98 -0.68 9.47
CA PRO A 16 9.54 -1.43 10.63
C PRO A 16 8.02 -1.57 10.64
N GLU A 17 7.54 -2.64 11.27
CA GLU A 17 6.11 -2.85 11.44
C GLU A 17 5.46 -1.68 12.20
N GLY A 18 4.31 -1.23 11.71
CA GLY A 18 3.65 -0.06 12.28
C GLY A 18 2.67 0.60 11.31
N GLU A 19 2.03 1.66 11.79
CA GLU A 19 1.07 2.44 11.02
C GLU A 19 1.76 3.68 10.45
N TYR A 20 1.62 3.89 9.14
CA TYR A 20 2.24 4.98 8.43
C TYR A 20 1.18 5.75 7.64
N LYS A 21 1.23 7.07 7.74
CA LYS A 21 0.38 7.93 6.91
C LYS A 21 0.98 8.02 5.51
N ALA A 22 0.21 7.55 4.54
CA ALA A 22 0.61 7.49 3.15
C ALA A 22 -0.45 8.12 2.25
N VAL A 23 -0.06 8.40 1.01
CA VAL A 23 -0.95 8.92 -0.02
C VAL A 23 -0.96 7.95 -1.17
N PHE A 24 -2.15 7.64 -1.69
CA PHE A 24 -2.28 6.85 -2.90
C PHE A 24 -1.78 7.68 -4.09
N THR A 25 -0.65 7.33 -4.69
CA THR A 25 -0.02 8.16 -5.73
C THR A 25 -0.22 7.62 -7.14
N LYS A 26 -0.28 6.30 -7.30
CA LYS A 26 -0.36 5.68 -8.62
C LYS A 26 -0.93 4.27 -8.54
N TYR A 27 -1.70 3.87 -9.55
CA TYR A 27 -2.02 2.46 -9.77
C TYR A 27 -1.60 2.01 -11.17
N GLU A 28 -1.38 0.70 -11.33
CA GLU A 28 -1.01 0.07 -12.58
C GLU A 28 -1.71 -1.29 -12.71
N GLU A 29 -2.40 -1.52 -13.83
CA GLU A 29 -3.00 -2.80 -14.15
C GLU A 29 -1.91 -3.83 -14.52
N LYS A 30 -1.85 -4.90 -13.75
CA LYS A 30 -1.02 -6.08 -14.01
C LYS A 30 -1.90 -7.20 -14.54
N LYS A 31 -1.96 -7.27 -15.87
CA LYS A 31 -2.67 -8.34 -16.59
C LYS A 31 -1.78 -9.58 -16.73
N ALA A 32 -2.41 -10.74 -16.88
CA ALA A 32 -1.73 -12.02 -17.12
C ALA A 32 -0.77 -12.48 -16.00
N LEU A 33 -1.09 -12.20 -14.73
CA LEU A 33 -0.39 -12.84 -13.61
C LEU A 33 -0.83 -14.30 -13.45
N ALA A 34 0.01 -15.10 -12.80
CA ALA A 34 -0.24 -16.53 -12.54
C ALA A 34 -1.56 -16.83 -11.80
N TYR A 35 -2.16 -15.82 -11.15
CA TYR A 35 -3.37 -15.94 -10.33
C TYR A 35 -4.53 -15.05 -10.82
N GLY A 36 -4.45 -14.54 -12.05
CA GLY A 36 -5.43 -13.61 -12.63
C GLY A 36 -5.01 -12.15 -12.54
N ASP A 37 -5.79 -11.26 -13.16
CA ASP A 37 -5.44 -9.84 -13.25
C ASP A 37 -5.48 -9.16 -11.88
N ALA A 38 -4.49 -8.29 -11.65
CA ALA A 38 -4.34 -7.54 -10.41
C ALA A 38 -4.00 -6.08 -10.69
N LEU A 39 -4.27 -5.23 -9.73
CA LEU A 39 -3.88 -3.84 -9.70
C LEU A 39 -2.70 -3.71 -8.74
N ARG A 40 -1.59 -3.17 -9.22
CA ARG A 40 -0.51 -2.69 -8.37
C ARG A 40 -0.87 -1.28 -7.93
N ILE A 41 -0.95 -1.07 -6.63
CA ILE A 41 -1.25 0.22 -6.03
C ILE A 41 0.00 0.70 -5.31
N ASP A 42 0.46 1.90 -5.64
CA ASP A 42 1.62 2.56 -5.05
C ASP A 42 1.14 3.64 -4.05
N PHE A 43 1.72 3.59 -2.86
CA PHE A 43 1.46 4.46 -1.71
C PHE A 43 2.75 5.14 -1.29
N GLU A 44 2.76 6.47 -1.24
CA GLU A 44 3.90 7.23 -0.76
C GLU A 44 3.70 7.65 0.69
N ILE A 45 4.61 7.25 1.58
CA ILE A 45 4.60 7.67 2.98
C ILE A 45 4.91 9.17 3.04
N LYS A 46 4.05 9.94 3.72
CA LYS A 46 4.18 11.41 3.84
C LYS A 46 4.65 11.89 5.22
N GLU A 47 4.74 11.00 6.20
CA GLU A 47 5.11 11.34 7.58
C GLU A 47 6.16 10.39 8.18
N GLY A 48 6.87 10.87 9.20
CA GLY A 48 7.88 10.10 9.95
C GLY A 48 9.23 9.97 9.24
N ASP A 49 10.06 9.06 9.76
CA ASP A 49 11.43 8.81 9.28
C ASP A 49 11.52 8.24 7.85
N PHE A 50 10.40 7.74 7.31
CA PHE A 50 10.29 7.13 5.99
C PHE A 50 9.51 7.99 4.99
N ASN A 51 9.29 9.27 5.31
CA ASN A 51 8.68 10.23 4.38
C ASN A 51 9.39 10.23 3.01
N GLY A 52 8.62 10.15 1.94
CA GLY A 52 9.09 10.01 0.56
C GLY A 52 9.31 8.56 0.11
N THR A 53 9.10 7.57 0.98
CA THR A 53 9.23 6.16 0.60
C THR A 53 7.95 5.67 -0.06
N VAL A 54 8.07 5.06 -1.24
CA VAL A 54 6.95 4.48 -1.98
C VAL A 54 6.86 2.99 -1.69
N LEU A 55 5.78 2.58 -1.05
CA LEU A 55 5.39 1.19 -0.89
C LEU A 55 4.37 0.81 -1.94
N ASN A 56 4.39 -0.44 -2.38
CA ASN A 56 3.38 -0.94 -3.30
C ASN A 56 2.72 -2.21 -2.77
N THR A 57 1.51 -2.45 -3.25
CA THR A 57 0.74 -3.65 -2.95
C THR A 57 -0.02 -4.10 -4.19
N LEU A 58 -0.16 -5.43 -4.34
CA LEU A 58 -1.01 -6.01 -5.36
C LEU A 58 -2.40 -6.30 -4.76
N VAL A 59 -3.44 -5.87 -5.44
CA VAL A 59 -4.84 -6.20 -5.12
C VAL A 59 -5.50 -6.81 -6.35
N SER A 60 -6.35 -7.81 -6.17
CA SER A 60 -7.09 -8.38 -7.31
C SER A 60 -8.08 -7.36 -7.88
N GLU A 61 -8.33 -7.38 -9.20
CA GLU A 61 -9.35 -6.52 -9.84
C GLU A 61 -10.78 -6.74 -9.30
N ARG A 62 -11.01 -7.85 -8.61
CA ARG A 62 -12.31 -8.16 -8.02
C ARG A 62 -12.62 -7.27 -6.82
N LEU A 63 -13.34 -6.18 -7.07
CA LEU A 63 -13.90 -5.30 -6.05
C LEU A 63 -14.96 -6.08 -5.24
N SER A 64 -14.67 -6.33 -3.97
CA SER A 64 -15.60 -6.92 -3.02
C SER A 64 -15.25 -6.41 -1.62
N PRO A 65 -16.23 -6.19 -0.73
CA PRO A 65 -15.98 -5.61 0.59
C PRO A 65 -15.05 -6.46 1.47
N LYS A 66 -14.97 -7.76 1.21
CA LYS A 66 -14.04 -8.69 1.88
C LYS A 66 -12.65 -8.76 1.23
N SER A 67 -12.52 -8.32 -0.02
CA SER A 67 -11.26 -8.34 -0.76
C SER A 67 -10.33 -7.24 -0.26
N ARG A 68 -9.02 -7.44 -0.45
CA ARG A 68 -7.99 -6.44 -0.19
C ARG A 68 -8.26 -5.13 -0.93
N PHE A 69 -8.77 -5.21 -2.17
CA PHE A 69 -9.19 -4.04 -2.93
C PHE A 69 -10.34 -3.28 -2.27
N GLY A 70 -11.35 -3.99 -1.75
CA GLY A 70 -12.47 -3.34 -1.08
C GLY A 70 -12.10 -2.69 0.25
N LYS A 71 -11.19 -3.31 1.01
CA LYS A 71 -10.61 -2.70 2.21
C LYS A 71 -9.85 -1.41 1.89
N LEU A 72 -9.04 -1.44 0.83
CA LEU A 72 -8.29 -0.30 0.34
C LEU A 72 -9.19 0.87 -0.06
N VAL A 73 -10.22 0.59 -0.87
CA VAL A 73 -11.18 1.64 -1.24
C VAL A 73 -11.89 2.18 -0.01
N SER A 74 -12.35 1.32 0.91
CA SER A 74 -13.04 1.78 2.12
C SER A 74 -12.15 2.66 2.99
N ALA A 75 -10.85 2.37 3.05
CA ALA A 75 -9.86 3.20 3.74
C ALA A 75 -9.63 4.55 3.06
N LEU A 76 -9.67 4.61 1.72
CA LEU A 76 -9.48 5.85 0.95
C LEU A 76 -10.75 6.73 0.89
N THR A 77 -11.92 6.12 0.91
CA THR A 77 -13.21 6.84 0.91
C THR A 77 -13.71 7.16 2.31
N GLY A 78 -13.18 6.48 3.34
CA GLY A 78 -13.68 6.54 4.71
C GLY A 78 -15.09 5.95 4.87
N GLN A 79 -15.54 5.15 3.90
CA GLN A 79 -16.88 4.59 3.90
C GLN A 79 -16.86 3.11 3.52
N PRO A 80 -17.67 2.26 4.17
CA PRO A 80 -17.75 0.85 3.81
C PRO A 80 -18.36 0.70 2.41
N LEU A 81 -17.69 -0.06 1.55
CA LEU A 81 -18.20 -0.38 0.22
C LEU A 81 -19.56 -1.10 0.29
N LYS A 82 -20.52 -0.58 -0.47
CA LYS A 82 -21.84 -1.20 -0.64
C LYS A 82 -21.86 -2.09 -1.89
N ALA A 83 -22.78 -3.05 -1.93
CA ALA A 83 -22.98 -3.84 -3.13
C ALA A 83 -23.48 -2.95 -4.28
N LYS A 84 -22.87 -3.09 -5.48
CA LYS A 84 -23.11 -2.27 -6.69
C LYS A 84 -22.52 -0.86 -6.67
N ASP A 85 -21.69 -0.54 -5.69
CA ASP A 85 -20.90 0.69 -5.72
C ASP A 85 -19.84 0.59 -6.84
N GLY A 86 -19.81 1.59 -7.71
CA GLY A 86 -18.75 1.75 -8.70
C GLY A 86 -17.71 2.70 -8.13
N VAL A 87 -16.44 2.31 -8.21
CA VAL A 87 -15.33 3.10 -7.66
C VAL A 87 -14.42 3.49 -8.81
N ASP A 88 -14.23 4.78 -8.98
CA ASP A 88 -13.21 5.30 -9.87
C ASP A 88 -11.89 5.45 -9.10
N LEU A 89 -10.81 4.82 -9.59
CA LEU A 89 -9.51 4.86 -8.93
C LEU A 89 -8.78 6.18 -9.16
N ASP A 90 -9.08 6.86 -10.27
CA ASP A 90 -8.48 8.16 -10.60
C ASP A 90 -8.97 9.22 -9.59
N GLU A 91 -10.25 9.16 -9.20
CA GLU A 91 -10.81 10.01 -8.13
C GLU A 91 -10.21 9.74 -6.73
N LEU A 92 -9.55 8.59 -6.54
CA LEU A 92 -8.88 8.25 -5.29
C LEU A 92 -7.40 8.64 -5.29
N LEU A 93 -6.80 8.94 -6.45
CA LEU A 93 -5.43 9.40 -6.53
C LEU A 93 -5.23 10.69 -5.74
N GLY A 94 -4.14 10.75 -4.98
CA GLY A 94 -3.82 11.86 -4.07
C GLY A 94 -4.55 11.80 -2.73
N LYS A 95 -5.47 10.84 -2.51
CA LYS A 95 -6.12 10.71 -1.20
C LYS A 95 -5.16 10.14 -0.15
N PRO A 96 -5.12 10.74 1.05
CA PRO A 96 -4.35 10.21 2.15
C PRO A 96 -5.07 9.02 2.80
N CYS A 97 -4.30 8.05 3.29
CA CYS A 97 -4.77 6.93 4.08
C CYS A 97 -3.68 6.48 5.06
N SER A 98 -4.06 5.64 6.02
CA SER A 98 -3.10 4.98 6.90
C SER A 98 -2.83 3.57 6.38
N ILE A 99 -1.57 3.24 6.14
CA ILE A 99 -1.14 1.89 5.78
C ILE A 99 -0.47 1.24 6.98
N VAL A 100 -0.83 0.00 7.26
CA VAL A 100 -0.12 -0.82 8.25
C VAL A 100 0.93 -1.62 7.51
N VAL A 101 2.19 -1.36 7.83
CA VAL A 101 3.32 -2.12 7.31
C VAL A 101 3.58 -3.28 8.25
N GLY A 102 3.78 -4.45 7.68
CA GLY A 102 4.26 -5.63 8.37
C GLY A 102 5.52 -6.16 7.69
N THR A 103 6.33 -6.86 8.46
CA THR A 103 7.51 -7.56 7.95
C THR A 103 7.08 -8.93 7.45
N THR A 104 7.45 -9.27 6.22
CA THR A 104 7.29 -10.64 5.70
C THR A 104 8.67 -11.27 5.56
N GLU A 105 8.83 -12.43 6.18
CA GLU A 105 10.04 -13.22 6.05
C GLU A 105 10.21 -13.69 4.60
N GLY A 106 11.36 -13.34 4.01
CA GLY A 106 11.72 -13.82 2.69
C GLY A 106 12.02 -15.33 2.72
N LYS A 107 11.83 -16.01 1.57
CA LYS A 107 12.31 -17.39 1.44
C LYS A 107 13.83 -17.43 1.56
N ALA A 108 14.37 -18.52 2.10
CA ALA A 108 15.79 -18.74 2.33
C ALA A 108 16.70 -18.13 1.23
N GLY A 109 17.45 -17.08 1.59
CA GLY A 109 18.35 -16.34 0.71
C GLY A 109 17.85 -14.97 0.25
N TYR A 110 16.56 -14.67 0.41
CA TYR A 110 15.97 -13.34 0.27
C TYR A 110 15.69 -12.82 1.67
N GLY A 111 16.29 -11.70 2.06
CA GLY A 111 16.05 -11.10 3.38
C GLY A 111 14.58 -10.73 3.61
N ASP A 112 14.26 -10.33 4.83
CA ASP A 112 12.93 -9.83 5.16
C ASP A 112 12.59 -8.60 4.31
N PHE A 113 11.31 -8.46 3.96
CA PHE A 113 10.83 -7.31 3.21
C PHE A 113 9.54 -6.75 3.82
N SER A 114 9.39 -5.43 3.72
CA SER A 114 8.21 -4.72 4.20
C SER A 114 7.07 -4.87 3.21
N THR A 115 5.88 -5.18 3.72
CA THR A 115 4.65 -5.25 2.93
C THR A 115 3.51 -4.54 3.63
N ILE A 116 2.55 -4.03 2.88
CA ILE A 116 1.36 -3.40 3.44
C ILE A 116 0.39 -4.49 3.87
N VAL A 117 0.24 -4.77 5.15
CA VAL A 117 -0.65 -5.85 5.63
C VAL A 117 -2.11 -5.40 5.76
N GLU A 118 -2.35 -4.11 6.01
CA GLU A 118 -3.69 -3.57 6.19
C GLU A 118 -3.78 -2.09 5.74
N PHE A 119 -4.99 -1.66 5.38
CA PHE A 119 -5.33 -0.27 5.06
C PHE A 119 -6.36 0.22 6.07
N LYS A 120 -6.17 1.43 6.55
CA LYS A 120 -7.05 2.11 7.49
C LYS A 120 -7.38 3.50 6.99
N GLU A 121 -8.55 3.97 7.38
CA GLU A 121 -8.93 5.37 7.20
C GLU A 121 -7.88 6.26 7.90
N LEU A 122 -7.58 7.39 7.29
CA LEU A 122 -6.74 8.40 7.92
C LEU A 122 -7.55 9.01 9.08
N SER A 123 -7.27 8.58 10.32
CA SER A 123 -7.81 9.25 11.50
C SER A 123 -6.98 10.50 11.79
N GLU A 124 -7.64 11.65 11.81
CA GLU A 124 -7.09 12.90 12.36
C GLU A 124 -7.26 12.84 13.88
N GLU A 125 -6.24 12.36 14.61
CA GLU A 125 -6.10 12.59 16.06
C GLU A 125 -5.49 13.97 16.33
#